data_AF-A0A537PLI8-F1
#
_entry.id   AF-A0A537PLI8-F1
#
_cell.length_a   1.000
_cell.length_b   1.000
_cell.length_c   1.000
_cell.angle_alpha   90.00
_cell.angle_beta   90.00
_cell.angle_gamma   90.00
#
_symmetry.space_group_name_H-M   'P 1'
#
loop_
_entity.id
_entity.type
_entity.pdbx_description
1 polymer ?
#
loop_
_entity_poly.entity_id
_entity_poly.type
_entity_poly.pdbx_seq_one_letter_code
_entity_poly.pdbx_strand_id
1 'polypeptide(L)'
;MTWLTFAAPQWLARWAAAWPWRRSARAAPSLPEGRVDVAARAELGRLREWRNAFADLRKDHRYYELVEDTIAQGFEYRYFVVRDAHGGVLAIQPFLLLDQDLLAGAGESIGALAGLLRHLWPRFLRVRTLMIGCAAGEGHLDGGRGGDEPRQRASARLLAGAVLRHARALRARLIVLKEFPANYRSALECFLARGFTRVPSMPMTRLDIDYPSFEDYLQRALSRKTRRDLRLKFRAAEQAAPIELELRTDATPVIDELYPLYLQVYGRSRMRFETLTKTYFCEIGRRMPDKVRFFVWRQNGRAVAFSLCMIEGDAIYAEYLGLDYAVALDLHLYHYAVR
;
A
#
# COMPACT_ATOMS: atom_id res chain seq x y z
N MET A 1 8.25 -44.25 34.45
CA MET A 1 9.62 -43.81 34.11
C MET A 1 10.08 -44.64 32.92
N THR A 2 9.83 -44.17 31.70
CA THR A 2 10.54 -44.62 30.47
C THR A 2 10.11 -43.69 29.34
N TRP A 3 11.08 -42.95 28.82
CA TRP A 3 10.94 -42.04 27.69
C TRP A 3 11.16 -42.84 26.40
N LEU A 4 10.22 -42.75 25.46
CA LEU A 4 10.43 -43.16 24.06
C LEU A 4 10.70 -41.90 23.25
N THR A 5 11.97 -41.66 22.97
CA THR A 5 12.49 -40.70 22.01
C THR A 5 12.07 -41.09 20.60
N PHE A 6 11.30 -40.23 19.92
CA PHE A 6 11.21 -40.24 18.47
C PHE A 6 12.23 -39.25 17.90
N ALA A 7 13.18 -39.78 17.14
CA ALA A 7 14.17 -39.03 16.39
C ALA A 7 13.48 -38.29 15.22
N ALA A 8 13.71 -36.98 15.14
CA ALA A 8 13.28 -36.16 14.00
C ALA A 8 14.04 -36.58 12.72
N PRO A 9 13.41 -36.59 11.54
CA PRO A 9 14.06 -37.02 10.31
C PRO A 9 15.19 -36.05 9.90
N GLN A 10 16.34 -36.61 9.50
CA GLN A 10 17.59 -35.91 9.20
C GLN A 10 17.56 -34.94 8.00
N TRP A 11 16.42 -34.70 7.36
CA TRP A 11 16.30 -33.73 6.26
C TRP A 11 16.03 -32.29 6.72
N LEU A 12 15.67 -32.06 7.99
CA LEU A 12 15.59 -30.73 8.61
C LEU A 12 16.95 -30.17 9.07
N ALA A 13 17.99 -31.01 9.16
CA ALA A 13 19.34 -30.61 9.60
C ALA A 13 20.18 -29.94 8.49
N ARG A 14 19.76 -30.03 7.21
CA ARG A 14 20.50 -29.44 6.08
C ARG A 14 20.18 -27.96 5.80
N TRP A 15 19.19 -27.38 6.47
CA TRP A 15 18.87 -25.95 6.38
C TRP A 15 19.41 -25.12 7.57
N ALA A 16 19.78 -25.76 8.67
CA ALA A 16 20.32 -25.08 9.86
C ALA A 16 21.84 -24.84 9.80
N ALA A 17 22.56 -25.45 8.85
CA ALA A 17 24.02 -25.41 8.77
C ALA A 17 24.60 -24.41 7.74
N ALA A 18 23.75 -23.63 7.05
CA ALA A 18 24.17 -22.60 6.09
C ALA A 18 23.82 -21.18 6.57
N TRP A 19 23.89 -20.93 7.88
CA TRP A 19 23.53 -19.65 8.47
C TRP A 19 24.78 -18.91 9.00
N PRO A 20 25.36 -17.96 8.25
CA PRO A 20 26.56 -17.28 8.70
C PRO A 20 26.19 -16.08 9.60
N TRP A 21 25.91 -16.34 10.88
CA TRP A 21 26.06 -15.31 11.91
C TRP A 21 27.52 -15.21 12.33
N ARG A 22 28.28 -14.39 11.59
CA ARG A 22 29.38 -13.54 12.07
C ARG A 22 29.89 -12.74 10.87
N ARG A 23 29.07 -11.82 10.37
CA ARG A 23 29.64 -10.65 9.71
C ARG A 23 30.10 -9.74 10.83
N SER A 24 31.41 -9.50 10.86
CA SER A 24 32.08 -8.50 11.65
C SER A 24 31.17 -7.28 11.78
N ALA A 25 30.92 -6.84 13.01
CA ALA A 25 30.30 -5.55 13.26
C ALA A 25 31.22 -4.48 12.63
N ARG A 26 31.02 -4.18 11.35
CA ARG A 26 31.45 -2.90 10.80
C ARG A 26 30.84 -1.88 11.75
N ALA A 27 31.68 -1.02 12.32
CA ALA A 27 31.22 0.11 13.11
C ALA A 27 30.03 0.71 12.37
N ALA A 28 28.85 0.70 13.00
CA ALA A 28 27.70 1.36 12.42
C ALA A 28 28.16 2.79 12.14
N PRO A 29 28.00 3.30 10.89
CA PRO A 29 28.37 4.69 10.61
C PRO A 29 27.74 5.56 11.69
N SER A 30 28.51 6.54 12.18
CA SER A 30 28.03 7.48 13.19
C SER A 30 26.63 7.93 12.80
N LEU A 31 25.70 7.78 13.74
CA LEU A 31 24.34 8.25 13.51
C LEU A 31 24.43 9.74 13.18
N PRO A 32 23.80 10.21 12.09
CA PRO A 32 23.68 11.64 11.89
C PRO A 32 23.10 12.26 13.16
N GLU A 33 23.68 13.38 13.60
CA GLU A 33 23.13 14.13 14.72
C GLU A 33 21.73 14.61 14.36
N GLY A 34 20.77 14.38 15.25
CA GLY A 34 19.37 14.66 15.00
C GLY A 34 18.44 13.91 15.94
N ARG A 35 17.15 14.20 15.83
CA ARG A 35 16.10 13.66 16.70
C ARG A 35 14.91 13.19 15.88
N VAL A 36 14.25 12.14 16.36
CA VAL A 36 12.98 11.69 15.80
C VAL A 36 11.93 11.75 16.90
N ASP A 37 10.89 12.52 16.66
CA ASP A 37 9.74 12.68 17.56
C ASP A 37 8.51 11.97 17.01
N VAL A 38 7.58 11.61 17.88
CA VAL A 38 6.26 11.10 17.49
C VAL A 38 5.25 12.21 17.73
N ALA A 39 4.43 12.47 16.72
CA ALA A 39 3.38 13.49 16.75
C ALA A 39 2.04 12.90 16.28
N ALA A 40 0.94 13.44 16.79
CA ALA A 40 -0.38 13.33 16.19
C ALA A 40 -0.59 14.41 15.12
N ARG A 41 -1.58 14.22 14.23
CA ARG A 41 -1.87 15.18 13.15
C ARG A 41 -2.13 16.60 13.66
N ALA A 42 -2.82 16.76 14.79
CA ALA A 42 -3.10 18.07 15.39
C ALA A 42 -1.83 18.87 15.71
N GLU A 43 -0.71 18.20 15.99
CA GLU A 43 0.58 18.83 16.26
C GLU A 43 1.30 19.22 14.96
N LEU A 44 1.03 18.53 13.85
CA LEU A 44 1.62 18.80 12.55
C LEU A 44 1.09 20.07 11.88
N GLY A 45 -0.14 20.49 12.18
CA GLY A 45 -0.75 21.69 11.57
C GLY A 45 0.06 22.98 11.78
N ARG A 46 0.96 22.99 12.78
CA ARG A 46 1.88 24.11 13.07
C ARG A 46 3.18 24.05 12.25
N LEU A 47 3.51 22.90 11.68
CA LEU A 47 4.72 22.68 10.89
C LEU A 47 4.44 23.01 9.42
N ARG A 48 5.18 23.97 8.86
CA ARG A 48 5.06 24.33 7.44
C ARG A 48 5.49 23.18 6.53
N GLU A 49 6.38 22.34 7.04
CA GLU A 49 6.93 21.17 6.37
C GLU A 49 5.85 20.11 6.12
N TRP A 50 4.83 20.00 6.98
CA TRP A 50 3.75 19.05 6.75
C TRP A 50 2.95 19.36 5.49
N ARG A 51 2.64 20.65 5.25
CA ARG A 51 1.98 21.10 4.03
C ARG A 51 2.79 20.86 2.75
N ASN A 52 4.10 20.67 2.89
CA ASN A 52 5.01 20.38 1.77
C ASN A 52 5.47 18.92 1.74
N ALA A 53 5.04 18.09 2.69
CA ALA A 53 5.44 16.70 2.76
C ALA A 53 4.88 15.96 1.54
N PHE A 54 5.75 15.19 0.88
CA PHE A 54 5.40 14.39 -0.30
C PHE A 54 4.80 15.20 -1.47
N ALA A 55 5.06 16.52 -1.56
CA ALA A 55 4.34 17.42 -2.47
C ALA A 55 4.33 16.97 -3.95
N ASP A 56 5.45 16.39 -4.41
CA ASP A 56 5.63 15.96 -5.79
C ASP A 56 5.09 14.55 -6.07
N LEU A 57 4.55 13.88 -5.04
CA LEU A 57 3.99 12.54 -5.16
C LEU A 57 2.48 12.60 -5.29
N ARG A 58 1.87 11.57 -5.87
CA ARG A 58 0.41 11.48 -5.95
C ARG A 58 -0.25 11.41 -4.57
N LYS A 59 0.42 10.77 -3.61
CA LYS A 59 0.01 10.66 -2.20
C LYS A 59 0.74 11.72 -1.37
N ASP A 60 0.30 12.97 -1.54
CA ASP A 60 0.81 14.07 -0.71
C ASP A 60 0.20 14.10 0.70
N HIS A 61 0.56 15.08 1.53
CA HIS A 61 0.01 15.22 2.88
C HIS A 61 -1.53 15.14 2.95
N ARG A 62 -2.26 15.66 1.95
CA ARG A 62 -3.73 15.63 1.91
C ARG A 62 -4.26 14.20 1.88
N TYR A 63 -3.55 13.30 1.19
CA TYR A 63 -3.92 11.90 1.11
C TYR A 63 -3.81 11.21 2.48
N TYR A 64 -2.76 11.49 3.24
CA TYR A 64 -2.58 10.92 4.57
C TYR A 64 -3.60 11.45 5.57
N GLU A 65 -3.97 12.73 5.49
CA GLU A 65 -5.06 13.29 6.31
C GLU A 65 -6.41 12.67 5.96
N LEU A 66 -6.69 12.52 4.67
CA LEU A 66 -7.89 11.83 4.17
C LEU A 66 -7.96 10.39 4.70
N VAL A 67 -6.88 9.63 4.60
CA VAL A 67 -6.82 8.23 5.06
C VAL A 67 -7.09 8.16 6.57
N GLU A 68 -6.47 9.05 7.36
CA GLU A 68 -6.73 9.16 8.79
C GLU A 68 -8.21 9.44 9.09
N ASP A 69 -8.85 10.34 8.32
CA ASP A 69 -10.25 10.73 8.53
C ASP A 69 -11.26 9.64 8.14
N THR A 70 -10.93 8.81 7.14
CA THR A 70 -11.94 7.99 6.44
C THR A 70 -11.73 6.48 6.58
N ILE A 71 -10.56 6.04 7.07
CA ILE A 71 -10.20 4.63 7.23
C ILE A 71 -9.93 4.35 8.72
N ALA A 72 -11.01 4.20 9.49
CA ALA A 72 -10.99 3.99 10.94
C ALA A 72 -11.12 2.51 11.35
N GLN A 73 -10.28 1.63 10.81
CA GLN A 73 -10.34 0.16 11.02
C GLN A 73 -9.43 -0.31 12.16
N GLY A 74 -9.49 0.38 13.31
CA GLY A 74 -8.59 0.11 14.44
C GLY A 74 -7.15 0.57 14.21
N PHE A 75 -6.93 1.41 13.20
CA PHE A 75 -5.66 2.07 12.95
C PHE A 75 -5.52 3.31 13.85
N GLU A 76 -4.39 3.42 14.53
CA GLU A 76 -3.98 4.63 15.22
C GLU A 76 -2.88 5.31 14.40
N TYR A 77 -3.23 6.40 13.73
CA TYR A 77 -2.32 7.16 12.87
C TYR A 77 -1.44 8.10 13.68
N ARG A 78 -0.15 8.11 13.36
CA ARG A 78 0.89 8.93 13.98
C ARG A 78 1.95 9.29 12.95
N TYR A 79 2.82 10.22 13.32
CA TYR A 79 3.82 10.75 12.41
C TYR A 79 5.16 10.83 13.13
N PHE A 80 6.21 10.36 12.47
CA PHE A 80 7.57 10.66 12.89
C PHE A 80 7.97 12.03 12.35
N VAL A 81 8.28 12.96 13.25
CA VAL A 81 8.91 14.24 12.89
C VAL A 81 10.42 14.06 13.02
N VAL A 82 11.09 13.99 11.88
CA VAL A 82 12.53 13.78 11.79
C VAL A 82 13.22 15.14 11.72
N ARG A 83 14.14 15.41 12.64
CA ARG A 83 14.86 16.68 12.78
C ARG A 83 16.36 16.47 12.64
N ASP A 84 17.03 17.44 12.03
CA ASP A 84 18.48 17.50 12.00
C ASP A 84 19.08 17.94 13.35
N ALA A 85 20.41 18.05 13.40
CA ALA A 85 21.16 18.50 14.58
C ALA A 85 20.79 19.93 15.03
N HIS A 86 20.32 20.77 14.12
CA HIS A 86 19.95 22.16 14.38
C HIS A 86 18.46 22.31 14.76
N GLY A 87 17.71 21.20 14.81
CA GLY A 87 16.28 21.17 15.13
C GLY A 87 15.33 21.41 13.95
N GLY A 88 15.88 21.63 12.75
CA GLY A 88 15.12 21.80 11.51
C GLY A 88 14.41 20.51 11.11
N VAL A 89 13.17 20.61 10.61
CA VAL A 89 12.40 19.42 10.19
C VAL A 89 12.91 18.93 8.84
N LEU A 90 13.53 17.76 8.84
CA LEU A 90 14.01 17.07 7.65
C LEU A 90 12.90 16.31 6.94
N ALA A 91 12.00 15.66 7.67
CA ALA A 91 10.93 14.87 7.08
C ALA A 91 9.80 14.64 8.08
N ILE A 92 8.59 14.45 7.58
CA ILE A 92 7.45 13.97 8.36
C ILE A 92 7.00 12.64 7.76
N GLN A 93 7.26 11.55 8.48
CA GLN A 93 7.01 10.19 8.00
C GLN A 93 5.77 9.59 8.69
N PRO A 94 4.66 9.36 7.98
CA PRO A 94 3.48 8.69 8.52
C PRO A 94 3.77 7.25 8.93
N PHE A 95 3.12 6.83 10.01
CA PHE A 95 3.01 5.44 10.42
C PHE A 95 1.67 5.19 11.10
N LEU A 96 1.26 3.93 11.14
CA LEU A 96 0.07 3.51 11.86
C LEU A 96 0.42 2.42 12.88
N LEU A 97 -0.30 2.43 14.00
CA LEU A 97 -0.30 1.36 14.98
C LEU A 97 -1.58 0.55 14.81
N LEU A 98 -1.44 -0.77 14.81
CA LEU A 98 -2.56 -1.69 14.68
C LEU A 98 -2.25 -3.01 15.38
N ASP A 99 -3.28 -3.67 15.90
CA ASP A 99 -3.15 -5.02 16.44
C ASP A 99 -3.39 -6.02 15.29
N GLN A 100 -2.32 -6.54 14.69
CA GLN A 100 -2.42 -7.52 13.61
C GLN A 100 -2.64 -8.92 14.15
N ASP A 101 -3.54 -9.63 13.50
CA ASP A 101 -3.67 -11.07 13.66
C ASP A 101 -2.57 -11.78 12.85
N LEU A 102 -1.65 -12.47 13.53
CA LEU A 102 -0.60 -13.26 12.87
C LEU A 102 -1.16 -14.43 12.04
N LEU A 103 -2.43 -14.77 12.22
CA LEU A 103 -3.15 -15.78 11.46
C LEU A 103 -3.99 -15.20 10.32
N ALA A 104 -3.99 -13.89 10.09
CA ALA A 104 -4.63 -13.31 8.93
C ALA A 104 -3.98 -13.87 7.65
N GLY A 105 -4.64 -14.82 6.99
CA GLY A 105 -4.13 -15.55 5.83
C GLY A 105 -3.63 -16.98 6.13
N ALA A 106 -3.63 -17.43 7.38
CA ALA A 106 -3.47 -18.84 7.72
C ALA A 106 -4.75 -19.61 7.32
N GLY A 107 -4.60 -20.84 6.82
CA GLY A 107 -5.72 -21.66 6.35
C GLY A 107 -6.84 -21.86 7.39
N GLU A 108 -8.04 -22.13 6.92
CA GLU A 108 -9.30 -22.17 7.71
C GLU A 108 -9.21 -23.01 8.99
N SER A 109 -8.48 -24.14 8.95
CA SER A 109 -8.31 -25.07 10.07
C SER A 109 -7.56 -24.45 11.26
N ILE A 110 -6.54 -23.62 10.99
CA ILE A 110 -5.73 -22.94 12.03
C ILE A 110 -6.52 -21.77 12.61
N GLY A 111 -7.31 -21.09 11.77
CA GLY A 111 -8.22 -20.02 12.18
C GLY A 111 -9.29 -20.48 13.18
N ALA A 112 -9.88 -21.66 12.98
CA ALA A 112 -10.92 -22.20 13.85
C ALA A 112 -10.41 -22.54 15.27
N LEU A 113 -9.25 -23.21 15.36
CA LEU A 113 -8.61 -23.54 16.64
C LEU A 113 -8.19 -22.27 17.41
N ALA A 114 -7.65 -21.28 16.69
CA ALA A 114 -7.30 -20.00 17.28
C ALA A 114 -8.53 -19.19 17.72
N GLY A 115 -9.66 -19.29 17.01
CA GLY A 115 -10.93 -18.71 17.41
C GLY A 115 -11.43 -19.26 18.75
N LEU A 116 -11.31 -20.59 18.95
CA LEU A 116 -11.67 -21.24 20.21
C LEU A 116 -10.82 -20.74 21.39
N LEU A 117 -9.50 -20.61 21.18
CA LEU A 117 -8.57 -20.09 22.19
C LEU A 117 -8.75 -18.59 22.46
N ARG A 118 -9.29 -17.82 21.50
CA ARG A 118 -9.59 -16.39 21.67
C ARG A 118 -10.78 -16.10 22.56
N HIS A 119 -11.71 -17.04 22.74
CA HIS A 119 -12.76 -16.91 23.76
C HIS A 119 -12.20 -16.87 25.18
N LEU A 120 -11.04 -17.52 25.40
CA LEU A 120 -10.36 -17.56 26.70
C LEU A 120 -9.26 -16.50 26.81
N TRP A 121 -8.59 -16.16 25.71
CA TRP A 121 -7.61 -15.07 25.64
C TRP A 121 -7.82 -14.16 24.42
N PRO A 122 -8.54 -13.03 24.56
CA PRO A 122 -8.89 -12.15 23.44
C PRO A 122 -7.71 -11.56 22.65
N ARG A 123 -6.49 -11.57 23.23
CA ARG A 123 -5.25 -11.08 22.61
C ARG A 123 -4.36 -12.21 22.06
N PHE A 124 -4.80 -13.46 22.09
CA PHE A 124 -4.03 -14.59 21.57
C PHE A 124 -3.73 -14.42 20.07
N LEU A 125 -2.44 -14.40 19.72
CA LEU A 125 -1.89 -14.18 18.37
C LEU A 125 -2.17 -12.81 17.74
N ARG A 126 -2.57 -11.81 18.54
CA ARG A 126 -2.58 -10.41 18.12
C ARG A 126 -1.28 -9.72 18.53
N VAL A 127 -0.59 -9.17 17.55
CA VAL A 127 0.65 -8.42 17.76
C VAL A 127 0.42 -6.96 17.41
N ARG A 128 0.69 -6.08 18.38
CA ARG A 128 0.72 -4.64 18.12
C ARG A 128 1.90 -4.34 17.21
N THR A 129 1.59 -3.84 16.02
CA THR A 129 2.54 -3.58 14.94
C THR A 129 2.65 -2.07 14.73
N LEU A 130 3.89 -1.59 14.60
CA LEU A 130 4.19 -0.24 14.12
C LEU A 130 4.50 -0.35 12.63
N MET A 131 3.62 0.19 11.80
CA MET A 131 3.70 0.08 10.36
C MET A 131 3.98 1.45 9.74
N ILE A 132 5.21 1.65 9.28
CA ILE A 132 5.66 2.86 8.58
C ILE A 132 5.17 2.80 7.14
N GLY A 133 4.59 3.89 6.64
CA GLY A 133 4.04 3.98 5.29
C GLY A 133 2.56 4.34 5.32
N CYS A 134 1.81 3.76 4.38
CA CYS A 134 0.39 4.09 4.17
C CYS A 134 -0.52 2.91 4.49
N ALA A 135 -1.71 3.17 5.05
CA ALA A 135 -2.73 2.14 5.23
C ALA A 135 -3.33 1.70 3.88
N ALA A 136 -3.59 2.65 2.97
CA ALA A 136 -4.16 2.45 1.66
C ALA A 136 -3.09 2.60 0.55
N GLY A 137 -2.62 1.48 0.02
CA GLY A 137 -1.58 1.39 -1.00
C GLY A 137 -0.14 1.62 -0.52
N GLU A 138 0.72 2.06 -1.43
CA GLU A 138 2.19 2.12 -1.26
C GLU A 138 2.68 3.15 -0.23
N GLY A 139 3.81 2.83 0.41
CA GLY A 139 4.55 3.74 1.28
C GLY A 139 5.53 4.62 0.50
N HIS A 140 5.64 5.88 0.92
CA HIS A 140 6.61 6.83 0.38
C HIS A 140 7.48 7.43 1.48
N LEU A 141 8.70 7.85 1.11
CA LEU A 141 9.57 8.63 1.98
C LEU A 141 9.40 10.11 1.68
N ASP A 142 9.22 10.90 2.74
CA ASP A 142 9.15 12.34 2.60
C ASP A 142 10.54 12.89 2.23
N GLY A 143 10.59 13.59 1.11
CA GLY A 143 11.77 14.34 0.65
C GLY A 143 11.55 15.85 0.64
N GLY A 144 10.41 16.33 1.12
CA GLY A 144 9.93 17.69 0.86
C GLY A 144 9.67 17.96 -0.62
N ARG A 145 9.53 19.25 -0.96
CA ARG A 145 9.34 19.72 -2.34
C ARG A 145 10.62 19.51 -3.16
N GLY A 146 10.48 18.97 -4.37
CA GLY A 146 11.53 18.58 -5.29
C GLY A 146 12.08 17.16 -5.12
N GLY A 147 11.61 16.40 -4.12
CA GLY A 147 12.06 15.02 -3.87
C GLY A 147 13.58 14.87 -3.71
N ASP A 148 14.13 15.24 -2.56
CA ASP A 148 15.58 15.20 -2.31
C ASP A 148 16.04 13.81 -1.79
N GLU A 149 16.70 13.01 -2.64
CA GLU A 149 17.21 11.69 -2.27
C GLU A 149 18.24 11.75 -1.11
N PRO A 150 19.28 12.60 -1.12
CA PRO A 150 20.12 12.84 0.06
C PRO A 150 19.34 13.09 1.35
N ARG A 151 18.30 13.94 1.31
CA ARG A 151 17.42 14.20 2.46
C ARG A 151 16.66 12.96 2.90
N GLN A 152 16.08 12.21 1.96
CA GLN A 152 15.41 10.93 2.25
C GLN A 152 16.37 9.93 2.91
N ARG A 153 17.62 9.83 2.44
CA ARG A 153 18.65 8.97 3.04
C ARG A 153 19.00 9.41 4.46
N ALA A 154 19.16 10.71 4.70
CA ALA A 154 19.43 11.26 6.03
C ALA A 154 18.27 10.96 6.99
N SER A 155 17.04 11.22 6.56
CA SER A 155 15.83 10.95 7.33
C SER A 155 15.66 9.47 7.64
N ALA A 156 15.90 8.57 6.66
CA ALA A 156 15.84 7.13 6.85
C ALA A 156 16.88 6.64 7.88
N ARG A 157 18.11 7.20 7.87
CA ARG A 157 19.15 6.84 8.86
C ARG A 157 18.77 7.24 10.28
N LEU A 158 18.23 8.44 10.46
CA LEU A 158 17.72 8.92 11.75
C LEU A 158 16.56 8.05 12.24
N LEU A 159 15.60 7.77 11.35
CA LEU A 159 14.45 6.93 11.66
C LEU A 159 14.89 5.51 12.05
N ALA A 160 15.76 4.87 11.28
CA ALA A 160 16.30 3.56 11.59
C ALA A 160 17.01 3.55 12.97
N GLY A 161 17.69 4.65 13.34
CA GLY A 161 18.34 4.81 14.64
C GLY A 161 17.40 4.99 15.83
N ALA A 162 16.15 5.42 15.60
CA ALA A 162 15.19 5.75 16.65
C ALA A 162 13.99 4.78 16.73
N VAL A 163 13.64 4.13 15.62
CA VAL A 163 12.37 3.38 15.48
C VAL A 163 12.20 2.28 16.54
N LEU A 164 13.27 1.59 16.93
CA LEU A 164 13.20 0.56 17.99
C LEU A 164 12.85 1.13 19.36
N ARG A 165 13.31 2.34 19.68
CA ARG A 165 12.95 3.01 20.95
C ARG A 165 11.48 3.42 20.93
N HIS A 166 11.03 4.00 19.81
CA HIS A 166 9.63 4.41 19.63
C HIS A 166 8.68 3.22 19.63
N ALA A 167 9.02 2.13 18.95
CA ALA A 167 8.23 0.90 18.99
C ALA A 167 8.07 0.36 20.41
N ARG A 168 9.15 0.36 21.22
CA ARG A 168 9.07 -0.04 22.64
C ARG A 168 8.17 0.89 23.45
N ALA A 169 8.33 2.21 23.30
CA ALA A 169 7.50 3.21 23.99
C ALA A 169 6.01 3.05 23.63
N LEU A 170 5.72 2.76 22.37
CA LEU A 170 4.36 2.53 21.83
C LEU A 170 3.87 1.09 22.03
N ARG A 171 4.64 0.25 22.74
CA ARG A 171 4.37 -1.18 23.00
C ARG A 171 4.14 -2.00 21.73
N ALA A 172 4.68 -1.58 20.60
CA ALA A 172 4.69 -2.33 19.36
C ALA A 172 5.81 -3.38 19.38
N ARG A 173 5.45 -4.64 19.13
CA ARG A 173 6.37 -5.79 19.14
C ARG A 173 6.85 -6.18 17.75
N LEU A 174 6.21 -5.64 16.71
CA LEU A 174 6.59 -5.80 15.31
C LEU A 174 6.72 -4.42 14.66
N ILE A 175 7.73 -4.24 13.81
CA ILE A 175 7.90 -3.04 13.00
C ILE A 175 7.90 -3.47 11.53
N VAL A 176 7.06 -2.83 10.73
CA VAL A 176 6.93 -3.10 9.29
C VAL A 176 7.12 -1.79 8.54
N LEU A 177 7.97 -1.79 7.52
CA LEU A 177 7.95 -0.74 6.50
C LEU A 177 7.08 -1.29 5.37
N LYS A 178 5.83 -0.82 5.29
CA LYS A 178 4.81 -1.40 4.40
C LYS A 178 4.98 -0.84 2.99
N GLU A 179 5.29 -1.75 2.06
CA GLU A 179 5.14 -1.54 0.61
C GLU A 179 5.85 -0.29 0.07
N PHE A 180 7.15 -0.19 0.31
CA PHE A 180 7.98 0.84 -0.31
C PHE A 180 8.47 0.38 -1.70
N PRO A 181 8.25 1.18 -2.76
CA PRO A 181 8.73 0.86 -4.09
C PRO A 181 10.26 0.72 -4.17
N ALA A 182 10.74 0.04 -5.23
CA ALA A 182 12.14 -0.34 -5.37
C ALA A 182 13.12 0.85 -5.46
N ASN A 183 12.66 2.03 -5.88
CA ASN A 183 13.46 3.26 -5.92
C ASN A 183 13.94 3.69 -4.52
N TYR A 184 13.21 3.36 -3.44
CA TYR A 184 13.63 3.68 -2.07
C TYR A 184 14.64 2.69 -1.47
N ARG A 185 15.06 1.66 -2.21
CA ARG A 185 16.00 0.63 -1.70
C ARG A 185 17.30 1.22 -1.17
N SER A 186 17.87 2.19 -1.89
CA SER A 186 19.10 2.90 -1.49
C SER A 186 18.91 3.63 -0.15
N ALA A 187 17.82 4.39 -0.01
CA ALA A 187 17.54 5.12 1.22
C ALA A 187 17.23 4.23 2.43
N LEU A 188 16.54 3.12 2.20
CA LEU A 188 16.14 2.19 3.25
C LEU A 188 17.20 1.15 3.59
N GLU A 189 18.33 1.08 2.89
CA GLU A 189 19.39 0.10 3.15
C GLU A 189 19.90 0.13 4.60
N CYS A 190 19.88 1.32 5.22
CA CYS A 190 20.29 1.49 6.62
C CYS A 190 19.47 0.67 7.64
N PHE A 191 18.25 0.25 7.29
CA PHE A 191 17.44 -0.63 8.14
C PHE A 191 18.00 -2.06 8.16
N LEU A 192 18.61 -2.55 7.08
CA LEU A 192 19.22 -3.88 7.02
C LEU A 192 20.37 -4.01 8.03
N ALA A 193 21.19 -2.96 8.16
CA ALA A 193 22.25 -2.88 9.15
C ALA A 193 21.73 -2.91 10.60
N ARG A 194 20.43 -2.73 10.81
CA ARG A 194 19.74 -2.79 12.11
C ARG A 194 18.88 -4.03 12.30
N GLY A 195 19.10 -5.06 11.49
CA GLY A 195 18.43 -6.35 11.63
C GLY A 195 17.04 -6.42 11.00
N PHE A 196 16.63 -5.40 10.24
CA PHE A 196 15.43 -5.52 9.40
C PHE A 196 15.71 -6.45 8.23
N THR A 197 14.68 -7.17 7.78
CA THR A 197 14.74 -8.04 6.61
C THR A 197 13.80 -7.50 5.53
N ARG A 198 14.26 -7.51 4.28
CA ARG A 198 13.40 -7.22 3.13
C ARG A 198 12.58 -8.45 2.78
N VAL A 199 11.28 -8.28 2.65
CA VAL A 199 10.35 -9.29 2.18
C VAL A 199 9.73 -8.79 0.88
N PRO A 200 9.71 -9.56 -0.21
CA PRO A 200 8.99 -9.18 -1.42
C PRO A 200 7.50 -8.97 -1.11
N SER A 201 6.94 -7.84 -1.58
CA SER A 201 5.49 -7.65 -1.61
C SER A 201 4.93 -8.09 -2.98
N MET A 202 3.63 -7.91 -3.17
CA MET A 202 2.98 -8.13 -4.47
C MET A 202 3.69 -7.31 -5.56
N PRO A 203 3.87 -7.88 -6.77
CA PRO A 203 4.50 -7.17 -7.86
C PRO A 203 3.63 -5.99 -8.28
N MET A 204 4.23 -4.81 -8.38
CA MET A 204 3.62 -3.69 -9.06
C MET A 204 3.85 -3.85 -10.57
N THR A 205 2.79 -3.77 -11.36
CA THR A 205 2.88 -3.76 -12.82
C THR A 205 3.00 -2.32 -13.30
N ARG A 206 4.02 -2.05 -14.12
CA ARG A 206 4.18 -0.78 -14.84
C ARG A 206 4.06 -1.06 -16.33
N LEU A 207 3.28 -0.24 -17.01
CA LEU A 207 3.17 -0.25 -18.46
C LEU A 207 3.68 1.10 -18.97
N ASP A 208 4.63 1.07 -19.90
CA ASP A 208 4.99 2.25 -20.68
C ASP A 208 3.88 2.48 -21.71
N ILE A 209 3.42 3.72 -21.84
CA ILE A 209 2.30 4.10 -22.72
C ILE A 209 2.75 5.05 -23.83
N ASP A 210 4.05 5.16 -24.11
CA ASP A 210 4.61 5.92 -25.24
C ASP A 210 4.30 5.25 -26.60
N TYR A 211 3.00 5.16 -26.91
CA TYR A 211 2.44 4.66 -28.15
C TYR A 211 1.49 5.71 -28.74
N PRO A 212 1.61 6.04 -30.04
CA PRO A 212 0.76 7.03 -30.70
C PRO A 212 -0.71 6.60 -30.83
N SER A 213 -1.00 5.31 -30.67
CA SER A 213 -2.37 4.79 -30.65
C SER A 213 -2.47 3.44 -29.95
N PHE A 214 -3.69 3.06 -29.57
CA PHE A 214 -3.95 1.73 -29.03
C PHE A 214 -3.57 0.61 -30.00
N GLU A 215 -3.77 0.79 -31.31
CA GLU A 215 -3.34 -0.22 -32.30
C GLU A 215 -1.82 -0.34 -32.38
N ASP A 216 -1.06 0.76 -32.27
CA ASP A 216 0.40 0.70 -32.22
C ASP A 216 0.89 -0.07 -30.99
N TYR A 217 0.28 0.18 -29.83
CA TYR A 217 0.52 -0.60 -28.61
C TYR A 217 0.28 -2.09 -28.83
N LEU A 218 -0.90 -2.47 -29.36
CA LEU A 218 -1.21 -3.89 -29.62
C LEU A 218 -0.15 -4.53 -30.53
N GLN A 219 0.28 -3.83 -31.58
CA GLN A 219 1.23 -4.34 -32.56
C GLN A 219 2.65 -4.49 -32.00
N ARG A 220 3.14 -3.50 -31.26
CA ARG A 220 4.53 -3.43 -30.79
C ARG A 220 4.76 -4.15 -29.46
N ALA A 221 3.80 -4.09 -28.53
CA ALA A 221 3.97 -4.60 -27.17
C ALA A 221 3.49 -6.04 -26.98
N LEU A 222 2.48 -6.48 -27.73
CA LEU A 222 1.80 -7.75 -27.46
C LEU A 222 2.16 -8.85 -28.45
N SER A 223 2.05 -10.12 -28.03
CA SER A 223 2.21 -11.26 -28.94
C SER A 223 1.03 -11.38 -29.92
N ARG A 224 1.23 -12.07 -31.06
CA ARG A 224 0.14 -12.37 -32.01
C ARG A 224 -1.04 -13.09 -31.34
N LYS A 225 -0.75 -14.00 -30.40
CA LYS A 225 -1.78 -14.74 -29.64
C LYS A 225 -2.58 -13.80 -28.74
N THR A 226 -1.90 -12.97 -27.95
CA THR A 226 -2.52 -12.00 -27.04
C THR A 226 -3.36 -10.98 -27.80
N ARG A 227 -2.86 -10.44 -28.92
CA ARG A 227 -3.62 -9.55 -29.80
C ARG A 227 -4.91 -10.19 -30.30
N ARG A 228 -4.84 -11.44 -30.76
CA ARG A 228 -6.03 -12.18 -31.25
C ARG A 228 -7.05 -12.35 -30.13
N ASP A 229 -6.60 -12.74 -28.94
CA ASP A 229 -7.46 -12.91 -27.77
C ASP A 229 -8.16 -11.60 -27.36
N LEU A 230 -7.41 -10.50 -27.23
CA LEU A 230 -7.99 -9.19 -26.91
C LEU A 230 -9.00 -8.72 -27.94
N ARG A 231 -8.70 -8.87 -29.24
CA ARG A 231 -9.63 -8.50 -30.32
C ARG A 231 -10.93 -9.31 -30.29
N LEU A 232 -10.87 -10.60 -29.92
CA LEU A 232 -12.07 -11.42 -29.76
C LEU A 232 -12.92 -10.92 -28.59
N LYS A 233 -12.29 -10.59 -27.46
CA LYS A 233 -12.97 -10.05 -26.28
C LYS A 233 -13.64 -8.71 -26.55
N PHE A 234 -12.96 -7.80 -27.27
CA PHE A 234 -13.55 -6.52 -27.65
C PHE A 234 -14.73 -6.68 -28.62
N ARG A 235 -14.63 -7.57 -29.62
CA ARG A 235 -15.76 -7.87 -30.51
C ARG A 235 -16.96 -8.45 -29.76
N ALA A 236 -16.74 -9.29 -28.76
CA ALA A 236 -17.81 -9.82 -27.93
C ALA A 236 -18.50 -8.70 -27.14
N ALA A 237 -17.72 -7.76 -26.58
CA ALA A 237 -18.27 -6.58 -25.90
C ALA A 237 -19.03 -5.64 -26.86
N GLU A 238 -18.59 -5.51 -28.12
CA GLU A 238 -19.27 -4.71 -29.16
C GLU A 238 -20.63 -5.29 -29.59
N GLN A 239 -20.89 -6.58 -29.37
CA GLN A 239 -22.20 -7.19 -29.62
C GLN A 239 -23.23 -6.88 -28.53
N ALA A 240 -22.78 -6.40 -27.36
CA ALA A 240 -23.65 -5.96 -26.28
C ALA A 240 -24.04 -4.48 -26.45
N ALA A 241 -24.86 -3.98 -25.53
CA ALA A 241 -25.15 -2.54 -25.48
C ALA A 241 -23.85 -1.74 -25.31
N PRO A 242 -23.70 -0.59 -26.00
CA PRO A 242 -22.50 0.24 -25.92
C PRO A 242 -22.09 0.56 -24.49
N ILE A 243 -20.79 0.52 -24.25
CA ILE A 243 -20.19 0.94 -22.99
C ILE A 243 -19.63 2.34 -23.20
N GLU A 244 -20.11 3.30 -22.42
CA GLU A 244 -19.67 4.69 -22.46
C GLU A 244 -18.69 4.96 -21.32
N LEU A 245 -17.58 5.63 -21.63
CA LEU A 245 -16.63 6.09 -20.62
C LEU A 245 -17.01 7.50 -20.17
N GLU A 246 -17.13 7.66 -18.85
CA GLU A 246 -17.36 8.93 -18.20
C GLU A 246 -16.22 9.25 -17.23
N LEU A 247 -15.56 10.39 -17.44
CA LEU A 247 -14.47 10.85 -16.58
C LEU A 247 -15.00 11.80 -15.51
N ARG A 248 -14.63 11.56 -14.25
CA ARG A 248 -14.94 12.45 -13.12
C ARG A 248 -13.72 12.74 -12.26
N THR A 249 -13.73 13.89 -11.59
CA THR A 249 -12.83 14.20 -10.48
C THR A 249 -13.50 14.01 -9.12
N ASP A 250 -14.83 14.10 -9.06
CA ASP A 250 -15.64 13.91 -7.85
C ASP A 250 -16.64 12.77 -8.06
N ALA A 251 -16.54 11.71 -7.26
CA ALA A 251 -17.44 10.57 -7.30
C ALA A 251 -18.70 10.76 -6.44
N THR A 252 -18.79 11.83 -5.64
CA THR A 252 -19.91 12.08 -4.71
C THR A 252 -21.30 11.93 -5.35
N PRO A 253 -21.57 12.46 -6.56
CA PRO A 253 -22.89 12.36 -7.17
C PRO A 253 -23.30 10.93 -7.58
N VAL A 254 -22.33 10.02 -7.71
CA VAL A 254 -22.54 8.66 -8.23
C VAL A 254 -22.06 7.57 -7.26
N ILE A 255 -21.71 7.95 -6.02
CA ILE A 255 -21.06 7.03 -5.08
C ILE A 255 -21.94 5.83 -4.73
N ASP A 256 -23.26 6.00 -4.75
CA ASP A 256 -24.20 4.91 -4.49
C ASP A 256 -24.23 3.86 -5.61
N GLU A 257 -23.87 4.25 -6.84
CA GLU A 257 -23.64 3.31 -7.94
C GLU A 257 -22.26 2.64 -7.84
N LEU A 258 -21.21 3.41 -7.51
CA LEU A 258 -19.83 2.92 -7.55
C LEU A 258 -19.48 2.01 -6.36
N TYR A 259 -19.92 2.36 -5.14
CA TYR A 259 -19.51 1.67 -3.94
C TYR A 259 -19.87 0.17 -3.92
N PRO A 260 -21.07 -0.26 -4.37
CA PRO A 260 -21.37 -1.68 -4.52
C PRO A 260 -20.39 -2.41 -5.43
N LEU A 261 -19.95 -1.79 -6.54
CA LEU A 261 -18.98 -2.41 -7.47
C LEU A 261 -17.62 -2.64 -6.80
N TYR A 262 -17.18 -1.70 -5.95
CA TYR A 262 -15.99 -1.89 -5.12
C TYR A 262 -16.16 -3.08 -4.16
N LEU A 263 -17.30 -3.16 -3.47
CA LEU A 263 -17.56 -4.25 -2.53
C LEU A 263 -17.58 -5.62 -3.21
N GLN A 264 -18.03 -5.71 -4.46
CA GLN A 264 -17.98 -6.98 -5.21
C GLN A 264 -16.53 -7.44 -5.47
N VAL A 265 -15.63 -6.52 -5.83
CA VAL A 265 -14.19 -6.81 -6.02
C VAL A 265 -13.55 -7.14 -4.68
N TYR A 266 -13.77 -6.31 -3.66
CA TYR A 266 -13.25 -6.49 -2.30
C TYR A 266 -13.68 -7.85 -1.71
N GLY A 267 -14.96 -8.21 -1.85
CA GLY A 267 -15.54 -9.46 -1.39
C GLY A 267 -14.95 -10.72 -2.02
N ARG A 268 -14.31 -10.59 -3.20
CA ARG A 268 -13.59 -11.68 -3.88
C ARG A 268 -12.09 -11.71 -3.57
N SER A 269 -11.53 -10.64 -3.00
CA SER A 269 -10.11 -10.61 -2.63
C SER A 269 -9.83 -11.51 -1.43
N ARG A 270 -8.76 -12.32 -1.54
CA ARG A 270 -8.23 -13.16 -0.45
C ARG A 270 -7.40 -12.35 0.55
N MET A 271 -6.83 -11.22 0.13
CA MET A 271 -6.03 -10.34 0.97
C MET A 271 -6.76 -9.01 1.13
N ARG A 272 -7.05 -8.66 2.39
CA ARG A 272 -7.78 -7.45 2.77
C ARG A 272 -7.04 -6.82 3.93
N PHE A 273 -6.44 -5.65 3.68
CA PHE A 273 -5.77 -4.90 4.73
C PHE A 273 -6.66 -3.77 5.23
N GLU A 274 -7.23 -3.03 4.29
CA GLU A 274 -8.18 -1.94 4.52
C GLU A 274 -9.46 -2.13 3.69
N THR A 275 -10.55 -1.58 4.19
CA THR A 275 -11.84 -1.46 3.49
C THR A 275 -12.12 0.01 3.24
N LEU A 276 -12.27 0.42 1.99
CA LEU A 276 -12.63 1.80 1.69
C LEU A 276 -14.09 2.06 2.04
N THR A 277 -14.38 3.29 2.45
CA THR A 277 -15.73 3.77 2.75
C THR A 277 -16.26 4.60 1.59
N LYS A 278 -17.58 4.80 1.51
CA LYS A 278 -18.16 5.80 0.59
C LYS A 278 -17.52 7.17 0.80
N THR A 279 -17.33 7.56 2.06
CA THR A 279 -16.69 8.81 2.46
C THR A 279 -15.27 8.94 1.90
N TYR A 280 -14.45 7.87 1.90
CA TYR A 280 -13.13 7.88 1.28
C TYR A 280 -13.21 8.26 -0.21
N PHE A 281 -14.09 7.60 -0.98
CA PHE A 281 -14.24 7.86 -2.41
C PHE A 281 -14.77 9.27 -2.72
N CYS A 282 -15.68 9.79 -1.91
CA CYS A 282 -16.15 11.17 -2.06
C CYS A 282 -15.03 12.19 -1.74
N GLU A 283 -14.37 12.00 -0.61
CA GLU A 283 -13.40 12.97 -0.09
C GLU A 283 -12.09 12.98 -0.88
N ILE A 284 -11.64 11.85 -1.43
CA ILE A 284 -10.41 11.83 -2.24
C ILE A 284 -10.54 12.72 -3.48
N GLY A 285 -11.69 12.66 -4.16
CA GLY A 285 -11.98 13.49 -5.33
C GLY A 285 -12.13 14.97 -4.98
N ARG A 286 -12.81 15.28 -3.87
CA ARG A 286 -13.03 16.67 -3.42
C ARG A 286 -11.76 17.36 -2.92
N ARG A 287 -10.90 16.64 -2.18
CA ARG A 287 -9.67 17.20 -1.58
C ARG A 287 -8.48 17.23 -2.54
N MET A 288 -8.46 16.33 -3.52
CA MET A 288 -7.34 16.16 -4.46
C MET A 288 -7.78 16.12 -5.93
N PRO A 289 -8.65 17.06 -6.41
CA PRO A 289 -9.16 17.03 -7.78
C PRO A 289 -8.06 17.23 -8.83
N ASP A 290 -6.93 17.82 -8.44
CA ASP A 290 -5.72 17.96 -9.25
C ASP A 290 -5.01 16.62 -9.50
N LYS A 291 -5.16 15.64 -8.61
CA LYS A 291 -4.43 14.36 -8.64
C LYS A 291 -5.32 13.14 -8.86
N VAL A 292 -6.65 13.28 -8.85
CA VAL A 292 -7.58 12.14 -8.83
C VAL A 292 -8.47 12.11 -10.07
N ARG A 293 -8.62 10.92 -10.66
CA ARG A 293 -9.57 10.66 -11.74
C ARG A 293 -10.37 9.39 -11.44
N PHE A 294 -11.66 9.47 -11.69
CA PHE A 294 -12.57 8.34 -11.74
C PHE A 294 -12.93 8.09 -13.20
N PHE A 295 -12.57 6.92 -13.70
CA PHE A 295 -13.06 6.41 -14.98
C PHE A 295 -14.28 5.55 -14.67
N VAL A 296 -15.46 5.95 -15.15
CA VAL A 296 -16.72 5.23 -14.90
C VAL A 296 -17.21 4.70 -16.23
N TRP A 297 -17.35 3.38 -16.35
CA TRP A 297 -17.92 2.75 -17.53
C TRP A 297 -19.39 2.48 -17.31
N ARG A 298 -20.23 3.03 -18.19
CA ARG A 298 -21.69 2.91 -18.12
C ARG A 298 -22.22 2.05 -19.25
N GLN A 299 -23.22 1.25 -18.95
CA GLN A 299 -24.01 0.53 -19.94
C GLN A 299 -25.49 0.76 -19.66
N ASN A 300 -26.24 1.20 -20.67
CA ASN A 300 -27.66 1.56 -20.53
C ASN A 300 -27.91 2.55 -19.38
N GLY A 301 -27.05 3.56 -19.25
CA GLY A 301 -27.13 4.58 -18.20
C GLY A 301 -26.64 4.15 -16.80
N ARG A 302 -26.34 2.87 -16.55
CA ARG A 302 -25.89 2.37 -15.24
C ARG A 302 -24.39 2.14 -15.20
N ALA A 303 -23.73 2.49 -14.10
CA ALA A 303 -22.31 2.15 -13.91
C ALA A 303 -22.13 0.63 -13.80
N VAL A 304 -21.26 0.06 -14.64
CA VAL A 304 -20.91 -1.38 -14.66
C VAL A 304 -19.47 -1.63 -14.24
N ALA A 305 -18.61 -0.61 -14.32
CA ALA A 305 -17.26 -0.65 -13.79
C ALA A 305 -16.78 0.76 -13.43
N PHE A 306 -15.79 0.84 -12.55
CA PHE A 306 -15.03 2.08 -12.35
C PHE A 306 -13.59 1.82 -11.94
N SER A 307 -12.71 2.76 -12.26
CA SER A 307 -11.33 2.80 -11.78
C SER A 307 -11.08 4.15 -11.10
N LEU A 308 -10.60 4.10 -9.86
CA LEU A 308 -10.01 5.25 -9.17
C LEU A 308 -8.52 5.26 -9.48
N CYS A 309 -8.09 6.30 -10.19
CA CYS A 309 -6.71 6.53 -10.54
C CYS A 309 -6.16 7.81 -9.89
N MET A 310 -4.88 7.78 -9.54
CA MET A 310 -4.14 8.97 -9.10
C MET A 310 -3.04 9.33 -10.10
N ILE A 311 -2.73 10.62 -10.22
CA ILE A 311 -1.79 11.17 -11.21
C ILE A 311 -0.51 11.65 -10.48
N GLU A 312 0.65 11.32 -11.05
CA GLU A 312 1.96 11.80 -10.63
C GLU A 312 2.81 12.13 -11.86
N GLY A 313 3.11 13.40 -12.10
CA GLY A 313 3.83 13.81 -13.30
C GLY A 313 3.12 13.35 -14.58
N ASP A 314 3.79 12.53 -15.38
CA ASP A 314 3.31 11.92 -16.62
C ASP A 314 2.71 10.52 -16.44
N ALA A 315 2.62 10.03 -15.19
CA ALA A 315 2.14 8.70 -14.87
C ALA A 315 0.73 8.69 -14.25
N ILE A 316 -0.01 7.64 -14.57
CA ILE A 316 -1.31 7.31 -13.95
C ILE A 316 -1.20 6.01 -13.16
N TYR A 317 -1.71 6.03 -11.93
CA TYR A 317 -1.68 4.91 -11.00
C TYR A 317 -3.10 4.44 -10.75
N ALA A 318 -3.42 3.22 -11.15
CA ALA A 318 -4.68 2.57 -10.83
C ALA A 318 -4.67 2.11 -9.37
N GLU A 319 -5.40 2.81 -8.50
CA GLU A 319 -5.41 2.53 -7.06
C GLU A 319 -6.50 1.51 -6.71
N TYR A 320 -7.72 1.70 -7.22
CA TYR A 320 -8.85 0.82 -6.91
C TYR A 320 -9.75 0.59 -8.13
N LEU A 321 -10.29 -0.62 -8.22
CA LEU A 321 -11.19 -1.07 -9.28
C LEU A 321 -12.50 -1.55 -8.66
N GLY A 322 -13.63 -1.20 -9.28
CA GLY A 322 -14.93 -1.80 -9.04
C GLY A 322 -15.48 -2.39 -10.32
N LEU A 323 -16.10 -3.56 -10.22
CA LEU A 323 -16.69 -4.27 -11.35
C LEU A 323 -18.06 -4.82 -10.95
N ASP A 324 -19.02 -4.74 -11.86
CA ASP A 324 -20.27 -5.50 -11.75
C ASP A 324 -20.04 -6.92 -12.26
N TYR A 325 -19.85 -7.86 -11.35
CA TYR A 325 -19.62 -9.26 -11.71
C TYR A 325 -20.83 -9.97 -12.30
N ALA A 326 -22.03 -9.37 -12.27
CA ALA A 326 -23.17 -9.89 -13.03
C ALA A 326 -22.92 -9.82 -14.54
N VAL A 327 -22.07 -8.89 -14.99
CA VAL A 327 -21.76 -8.69 -16.42
C VAL A 327 -20.26 -8.70 -16.73
N ALA A 328 -19.38 -8.67 -15.72
CA ALA A 328 -17.94 -8.47 -15.92
C ALA A 328 -17.24 -9.56 -16.73
N LEU A 329 -17.66 -10.82 -16.59
CA LEU A 329 -17.05 -11.94 -17.31
C LEU A 329 -17.52 -11.97 -18.77
N ASP A 330 -18.81 -11.75 -19.00
CA ASP A 330 -19.43 -11.79 -20.33
C ASP A 330 -19.00 -10.59 -21.18
N LEU A 331 -18.92 -9.40 -20.57
CA LEU A 331 -18.47 -8.16 -21.24
C LEU A 331 -16.95 -7.96 -21.20
N HIS A 332 -16.21 -8.88 -20.58
CA HIS A 332 -14.76 -8.78 -20.38
C HIS A 332 -14.32 -7.42 -19.78
N LEU A 333 -15.10 -6.89 -18.82
CA LEU A 333 -14.97 -5.51 -18.32
C LEU A 333 -13.57 -5.19 -17.80
N TYR A 334 -12.83 -6.15 -17.27
CA TYR A 334 -11.44 -5.92 -16.85
C TYR A 334 -10.55 -5.48 -18.03
N HIS A 335 -10.67 -6.14 -19.19
CA HIS A 335 -9.88 -5.78 -20.37
C HIS A 335 -10.34 -4.47 -21.00
N TYR A 336 -11.61 -4.11 -20.80
CA TYR A 336 -12.18 -2.85 -21.26
C TYR A 336 -11.79 -1.68 -20.35
N ALA A 337 -11.78 -1.89 -19.03
CA ALA A 337 -11.45 -0.88 -18.04
C ALA A 337 -9.95 -0.55 -17.98
N VAL A 338 -9.11 -1.45 -18.49
CA VAL A 338 -7.65 -1.30 -18.56
C VAL A 338 -7.19 -0.96 -19.99
N ARG A 339 -8.12 -0.81 -20.94
CA ARG A 339 -7.87 -0.26 -22.28
C ARG A 339 -7.72 1.25 -22.19
#